data_AF-A0A6B3BSK8-F1
#
_entry.id   AF-A0A6B3BSK8-F1
#
_cell.length_a   1.000
_cell.length_b   1.000
_cell.length_c   1.000
_cell.angle_alpha   90.00
_cell.angle_beta   90.00
_cell.angle_gamma   90.00
#
_symmetry.space_group_name_H-M   'P 1'
#
loop_
_entity.id
_entity.type
_entity.pdbx_description
1 polymer ?
#
loop_
_entity_poly.entity_id
_entity_poly.type
_entity_poly.pdbx_seq_one_letter_code
_entity_poly.pdbx_strand_id
1 'polypeptide(L)'
;MFEAWADEFAVPVPDTDVVHTALSAAVRKFGPARVDSVTAEFVEMNPRQYGEVALCWVLAYRLALSFWYEGARSRPMTVGEAAVALYLSDAYRHQVDPDTFRRSPLLVSRAIRQGAALVPTETLMRLGAAMGWEFVPALTCVTPGVTDASHQDVTAMAPGRDWLYRQALPDWRRRRFCFDLMRADRRQPSPLIVRLDGGGYEVGATPPAGPDGTWTRSLRAQW
;
A
#
# COMPACT_ATOMS: atom_id res chain seq x y z
N MET A 1 -7.91 -2.20 7.38
CA MET A 1 -7.19 -1.07 6.77
C MET A 1 -5.71 -1.17 7.14
N PHE A 2 -4.77 -1.01 6.18
CA PHE A 2 -3.31 -1.30 6.28
C PHE A 2 -2.85 -2.79 6.23
N GLU A 3 -3.66 -3.68 5.66
CA GLU A 3 -3.41 -5.14 5.67
C GLU A 3 -2.62 -5.68 4.47
N ALA A 4 -1.95 -4.79 3.73
CA ALA A 4 -1.37 -5.03 2.40
C ALA A 4 -0.25 -6.09 2.32
N TRP A 5 0.16 -6.70 3.43
CA TRP A 5 1.14 -7.79 3.43
C TRP A 5 0.60 -9.09 2.79
N ALA A 6 -0.72 -9.28 2.76
CA ALA A 6 -1.34 -10.50 2.21
C ALA A 6 -1.35 -10.58 0.67
N ASP A 7 -1.16 -9.46 -0.02
CA ASP A 7 -1.39 -9.34 -1.47
C ASP A 7 -0.35 -10.07 -2.35
N GLU A 8 0.86 -10.34 -1.83
CA GLU A 8 1.97 -10.89 -2.65
C GLU A 8 2.30 -12.35 -2.35
N PHE A 9 1.96 -12.88 -1.16
CA PHE A 9 2.40 -14.22 -0.74
C PHE A 9 1.29 -15.18 -0.32
N ALA A 10 0.01 -14.78 -0.30
CA ALA A 10 -1.11 -15.62 0.15
C ALA A 10 -0.90 -16.32 1.50
N VAL A 11 0.04 -15.82 2.32
CA VAL A 11 0.26 -16.29 3.69
C VAL A 11 -0.79 -15.62 4.57
N PRO A 12 -1.56 -16.39 5.38
CA PRO A 12 -2.52 -15.81 6.29
C PRO A 12 -1.77 -15.00 7.36
N VAL A 13 -1.75 -13.68 7.18
CA VAL A 13 -1.28 -12.71 8.18
C VAL A 13 -2.49 -12.37 9.05
N PRO A 14 -2.35 -12.32 10.39
CA PRO A 14 -3.43 -11.86 11.26
C PRO A 14 -3.98 -10.51 10.79
N ASP A 15 -5.30 -10.42 10.69
CA ASP A 15 -5.98 -9.16 10.46
C ASP A 15 -5.83 -8.24 11.70
N THR A 16 -6.17 -6.98 11.52
CA THR A 16 -5.98 -5.96 12.55
C THR A 16 -6.90 -6.19 13.75
N ASP A 17 -8.10 -6.76 13.53
CA ASP A 17 -9.08 -7.04 14.57
C ASP A 17 -8.66 -8.20 15.47
N VAL A 18 -8.04 -9.23 14.91
CA VAL A 18 -7.44 -10.36 15.63
C VAL A 18 -6.32 -9.86 16.52
N VAL A 19 -5.42 -9.00 16.00
CA VAL A 19 -4.33 -8.41 16.79
C VAL A 19 -4.88 -7.52 17.91
N HIS A 20 -5.87 -6.68 17.62
CA HIS A 20 -6.53 -5.83 18.61
C HIS A 20 -7.23 -6.64 19.71
N THR A 21 -7.92 -7.72 19.33
CA THR A 21 -8.61 -8.61 20.26
C THR A 21 -7.62 -9.33 21.17
N ALA A 22 -6.50 -9.82 20.61
CA ALA A 22 -5.43 -10.44 21.39
C ALA A 22 -4.81 -9.46 22.39
N LEU A 23 -4.51 -8.23 21.97
CA LEU A 23 -3.99 -7.19 22.86
C LEU A 23 -5.00 -6.84 23.97
N SER A 24 -6.28 -6.66 23.62
CA SER A 24 -7.35 -6.37 24.57
C SER A 24 -7.50 -7.48 25.61
N ALA A 25 -7.44 -8.74 25.19
CA ALA A 25 -7.48 -9.89 26.09
C ALA A 25 -6.27 -9.94 27.03
N ALA A 26 -5.06 -9.64 26.51
CA ALA A 26 -3.85 -9.57 27.31
C ALA A 26 -3.93 -8.47 28.37
N VAL A 27 -4.35 -7.25 27.97
CA VAL A 27 -4.54 -6.12 28.90
C VAL A 27 -5.57 -6.45 29.99
N ARG A 28 -6.69 -7.09 29.63
CA ARG A 28 -7.70 -7.54 30.61
C ARG A 28 -7.17 -8.58 31.59
N LYS A 29 -6.34 -9.51 31.12
CA LYS A 29 -5.80 -10.62 31.93
C LYS A 29 -4.68 -10.18 32.88
N PHE A 30 -3.75 -9.36 32.37
CA PHE A 30 -2.53 -9.02 33.10
C PHE A 30 -2.58 -7.63 33.76
N GLY A 31 -3.48 -6.75 33.30
CA GLY A 31 -3.48 -5.34 33.65
C GLY A 31 -2.40 -4.55 32.89
N PRO A 32 -2.60 -3.23 32.65
CA PRO A 32 -1.70 -2.44 31.82
C PRO A 32 -0.26 -2.38 32.35
N ALA A 33 -0.08 -2.26 33.67
CA ALA A 33 1.25 -2.18 34.30
C ALA A 33 2.07 -3.47 34.12
N ARG A 34 1.41 -4.63 34.09
CA ARG A 34 2.11 -5.91 33.93
C ARG A 34 2.44 -6.21 32.47
N VAL A 35 1.64 -5.71 31.53
CA VAL A 35 1.97 -5.76 30.10
C VAL A 35 3.29 -5.04 29.85
N ASP A 36 3.49 -3.86 30.45
CA ASP A 36 4.72 -3.08 30.32
C ASP A 36 5.96 -3.85 30.81
N SER A 37 5.85 -4.52 31.96
CA SER A 37 6.93 -5.35 32.51
C SER A 37 7.27 -6.56 31.63
N VAL A 38 6.29 -7.15 30.96
CA VAL A 38 6.50 -8.28 30.03
C VAL A 38 7.10 -7.78 28.73
N THR A 39 6.69 -6.61 28.23
CA THR A 39 7.24 -6.04 27.00
C THR A 39 8.71 -5.64 27.12
N ALA A 40 9.17 -5.25 28.31
CA ALA A 40 10.58 -4.90 28.55
C ALA A 40 11.54 -6.04 28.13
N GLU A 41 11.17 -7.29 28.38
CA GLU A 41 11.97 -8.47 27.98
C GLU A 41 12.05 -8.64 26.46
N PHE A 42 11.02 -8.21 25.72
CA PHE A 42 10.98 -8.32 24.26
C PHE A 42 11.61 -7.12 23.54
N VAL A 43 11.67 -5.95 24.18
CA VAL A 43 12.26 -4.73 23.59
C VAL A 43 13.76 -4.88 23.34
N GLU A 44 14.46 -5.67 24.16
CA GLU A 44 15.89 -5.93 24.01
C GLU A 44 16.20 -6.98 22.93
N MET A 45 15.19 -7.70 22.43
CA MET A 45 15.40 -8.73 21.42
C MET A 45 15.66 -8.13 20.03
N ASN A 46 16.75 -8.57 19.40
CA ASN A 46 17.15 -8.06 18.09
C ASN A 46 16.25 -8.62 16.96
N PRO A 47 15.51 -7.77 16.22
CA PRO A 47 14.63 -8.22 15.13
C PRO A 47 15.36 -8.90 13.96
N ARG A 48 16.68 -8.71 13.84
CA ARG A 48 17.50 -9.40 12.82
C ARG A 48 17.82 -10.84 13.21
N GLN A 49 17.78 -11.15 14.50
CA GLN A 49 18.04 -12.49 15.02
C GLN A 49 16.75 -13.31 15.16
N TYR A 50 15.63 -12.63 15.45
CA TYR A 50 14.33 -13.25 15.68
C TYR A 50 13.29 -12.65 14.71
N GLY A 51 12.94 -13.41 13.66
CA GLY A 51 11.99 -12.95 12.63
C GLY A 51 10.58 -12.70 13.17
N GLU A 52 10.20 -13.39 14.24
CA GLU A 52 8.94 -13.22 14.95
C GLU A 52 8.84 -11.83 15.59
N VAL A 53 9.95 -11.30 16.12
CA VAL A 53 10.00 -9.95 16.70
C VAL A 53 9.78 -8.90 15.60
N ALA A 54 10.40 -9.08 14.43
CA ALA A 54 10.18 -8.22 13.28
C ALA A 54 8.71 -8.23 12.83
N LEU A 55 8.08 -9.39 12.80
CA LEU A 55 6.66 -9.53 12.47
C LEU A 55 5.76 -8.84 13.51
N CYS A 56 6.04 -9.01 14.80
CA CYS A 56 5.33 -8.33 15.88
C CYS A 56 5.43 -6.81 15.76
N TRP A 57 6.60 -6.26 15.41
CA TRP A 57 6.76 -4.81 15.20
C TRP A 57 5.92 -4.32 14.02
N VAL A 58 5.85 -5.08 12.93
CA VAL A 58 5.00 -4.75 11.77
C VAL A 58 3.51 -4.78 12.15
N LEU A 59 3.07 -5.78 12.91
CA LEU A 59 1.68 -5.86 13.39
C LEU A 59 1.33 -4.73 14.36
N ALA A 60 2.23 -4.41 15.30
CA ALA A 60 2.06 -3.30 16.23
C ALA A 60 1.99 -1.95 15.49
N TYR A 61 2.85 -1.75 14.50
CA TYR A 61 2.83 -0.58 13.63
C TYR A 61 1.50 -0.45 12.87
N ARG A 62 1.01 -1.54 12.27
CA ARG A 62 -0.29 -1.57 11.60
C ARG A 62 -1.44 -1.19 12.54
N LEU A 63 -1.43 -1.75 13.76
CA LEU A 63 -2.43 -1.43 14.79
C LEU A 63 -2.35 0.04 15.24
N ALA A 64 -1.14 0.59 15.40
CA ALA A 64 -0.97 2.00 15.71
C ALA A 64 -1.55 2.91 14.62
N LEU A 65 -1.30 2.59 13.35
CA LEU A 65 -1.88 3.31 12.22
C LEU A 65 -3.41 3.21 12.20
N SER A 66 -4.00 2.05 12.50
CA SER A 66 -5.47 1.92 12.51
C SER A 66 -6.12 2.78 13.59
N PHE A 67 -5.46 3.00 14.72
CA PHE A 67 -5.92 3.93 15.74
C PHE A 67 -5.71 5.41 15.35
N TRP A 68 -4.55 5.76 14.78
CA TRP A 68 -4.30 7.14 14.35
C TRP A 68 -5.22 7.60 13.22
N TYR A 69 -5.62 6.66 12.37
CA TYR A 69 -6.53 6.89 11.26
C TYR A 69 -7.92 6.29 11.54
N GLU A 70 -8.28 6.08 12.81
CA GLU A 70 -9.59 5.57 13.19
C GLU A 70 -10.68 6.52 12.69
N GLY A 71 -11.68 5.99 11.97
CA GLY A 71 -12.73 6.78 11.34
C GLY A 71 -12.29 7.60 10.12
N ALA A 72 -10.99 7.72 9.85
CA ALA A 72 -10.50 8.32 8.62
C ALA A 72 -10.81 7.36 7.47
N ARG A 73 -11.67 7.79 6.54
CA ARG A 73 -12.03 7.01 5.35
C ARG A 73 -10.88 7.04 4.34
N SER A 74 -9.73 6.50 4.72
CA SER A 74 -8.47 6.63 3.99
C SER A 74 -7.81 5.28 3.75
N ARG A 75 -6.98 5.17 2.72
CA ARG A 75 -6.18 3.98 2.47
C ARG A 75 -4.84 4.34 1.85
N PRO A 76 -3.80 3.51 1.96
CA PRO A 76 -2.61 3.68 1.15
C PRO A 76 -2.94 3.71 -0.35
N MET A 77 -2.20 4.52 -1.13
CA MET A 77 -2.19 4.38 -2.58
C MET A 77 -1.72 2.98 -2.97
N THR A 78 -2.37 2.39 -3.98
CA THR A 78 -1.92 1.13 -4.56
C THR A 78 -0.61 1.32 -5.33
N VAL A 79 0.08 0.22 -5.62
CA VAL A 79 1.28 0.24 -6.48
C VAL A 79 0.98 0.92 -7.83
N GLY A 80 -0.16 0.59 -8.45
CA GLY A 80 -0.57 1.17 -9.72
C GLY A 80 -0.85 2.68 -9.64
N GLU A 81 -1.53 3.13 -8.59
CA GLU A 81 -1.81 4.57 -8.39
C GLU A 81 -0.52 5.38 -8.19
N ALA A 82 0.39 4.86 -7.35
CA ALA A 82 1.67 5.53 -7.11
C ALA A 82 2.54 5.55 -8.38
N ALA A 83 2.49 4.48 -9.18
CA ALA A 83 3.20 4.39 -10.46
C ALA A 83 2.64 5.37 -11.51
N VAL A 84 1.32 5.53 -11.60
CA VAL A 84 0.70 6.54 -12.49
C VAL A 84 1.06 7.95 -12.04
N ALA A 85 0.97 8.26 -10.74
CA ALA A 85 1.38 9.55 -10.21
C ALA A 85 2.85 9.84 -10.56
N LEU A 86 3.73 8.85 -10.38
CA LEU A 86 5.13 8.99 -10.76
C LEU A 86 5.33 9.19 -12.27
N TYR A 87 4.58 8.47 -13.11
CA TYR A 87 4.60 8.64 -14.56
C TYR A 87 4.20 10.05 -14.98
N LEU A 88 3.16 10.61 -14.36
CA LEU A 88 2.66 11.94 -14.69
C LEU A 88 3.60 13.05 -14.23
N SER A 89 4.45 12.79 -13.24
CA SER A 89 5.42 13.77 -12.73
C SER A 89 6.48 14.18 -13.76
N ASP A 90 7.06 15.35 -13.56
CA ASP A 90 8.19 15.84 -14.37
C ASP A 90 9.54 15.21 -13.96
N ALA A 91 9.58 14.39 -12.91
CA ALA A 91 10.81 13.83 -12.35
C ALA A 91 11.65 13.03 -13.38
N TYR A 92 11.00 12.49 -14.41
CA TYR A 92 11.66 11.74 -15.48
C TYR A 92 11.97 12.59 -16.73
N ARG A 93 11.37 13.78 -16.88
CA ARG A 93 11.65 14.67 -18.03
C ARG A 93 13.01 15.34 -17.91
N HIS A 94 13.48 15.55 -16.69
CA HIS A 94 14.75 16.20 -16.39
C HIS A 94 15.79 15.17 -15.90
N GLN A 95 16.19 14.24 -16.77
CA GLN A 95 17.43 13.42 -16.69
C GLN A 95 17.97 13.05 -15.27
N VAL A 96 17.11 12.64 -14.33
CA VAL A 96 17.62 12.02 -13.11
C VAL A 96 17.94 10.57 -13.44
N ASP A 97 19.21 10.20 -13.24
CA ASP A 97 19.66 8.82 -13.33
C ASP A 97 18.75 7.90 -12.48
N PRO A 98 18.19 6.81 -13.05
CA PRO A 98 17.29 5.90 -12.35
C PRO A 98 17.82 5.39 -11.00
N ASP A 99 19.14 5.20 -10.87
CA ASP A 99 19.75 4.74 -9.63
C ASP A 99 19.78 5.84 -8.56
N THR A 100 20.04 7.08 -8.95
CA THR A 100 19.91 8.25 -8.07
C THR A 100 18.47 8.43 -7.59
N PHE A 101 17.50 8.21 -8.47
CA PHE A 101 16.08 8.32 -8.14
C PHE A 101 15.64 7.24 -7.13
N ARG A 102 16.08 5.98 -7.33
CA ARG A 102 15.88 4.88 -6.38
C ARG A 102 16.43 5.18 -4.98
N ARG A 103 17.60 5.82 -4.91
CA ARG A 103 18.28 6.13 -3.64
C ARG A 103 17.73 7.35 -2.91
N SER A 104 16.73 8.05 -3.47
CA SER A 104 16.25 9.33 -2.97
C SER A 104 14.74 9.32 -2.67
N PRO A 105 14.28 8.70 -1.57
CA PRO A 105 12.86 8.54 -1.27
C PRO A 105 12.05 9.85 -1.23
N LEU A 106 12.69 10.95 -0.82
CA LEU A 106 12.04 12.27 -0.80
C LEU A 106 11.77 12.81 -2.20
N LEU A 107 12.65 12.55 -3.17
CA LEU A 107 12.43 12.95 -4.57
C LEU A 107 11.27 12.16 -5.17
N VAL A 108 11.20 10.86 -4.88
CA VAL A 108 10.08 10.01 -5.31
C VAL A 108 8.78 10.47 -4.65
N SER A 109 8.78 10.78 -3.35
CA SER A 109 7.62 11.34 -2.64
C SER A 109 7.10 12.60 -3.31
N ARG A 110 8.00 13.54 -3.59
CA ARG A 110 7.69 14.81 -4.25
C ARG A 110 7.13 14.58 -5.64
N ALA A 111 7.75 13.69 -6.42
CA ALA A 111 7.30 13.35 -7.76
C ALA A 111 5.89 12.74 -7.75
N ILE A 112 5.62 11.81 -6.83
CA ILE A 112 4.27 11.23 -6.66
C ILE A 112 3.26 12.33 -6.35
N ARG A 113 3.54 13.22 -5.37
CA ARG A 113 2.63 14.33 -5.05
C ARG A 113 2.39 15.27 -6.23
N GLN A 114 3.45 15.61 -6.96
CA GLN A 114 3.37 16.46 -8.14
C GLN A 114 2.48 15.83 -9.22
N GLY A 115 2.74 14.59 -9.61
CA GLY A 115 1.97 13.95 -10.66
C GLY A 115 0.55 13.60 -10.25
N ALA A 116 0.31 13.28 -8.97
CA ALA A 116 -1.03 13.08 -8.44
C ALA A 116 -1.88 14.37 -8.46
N ALA A 117 -1.25 15.55 -8.36
CA ALA A 117 -1.93 16.84 -8.45
C ALA A 117 -2.31 17.25 -9.89
N LEU A 118 -1.79 16.56 -10.92
CA LEU A 118 -2.06 16.91 -12.33
C LEU A 118 -3.40 16.38 -12.85
N VAL A 119 -4.04 15.46 -12.11
CA VAL A 119 -5.30 14.83 -12.49
C VAL A 119 -6.22 14.72 -11.28
N PRO A 120 -7.55 14.70 -11.45
CA PRO A 120 -8.46 14.37 -10.35
C PRO A 120 -8.13 13.01 -9.75
N THR A 121 -8.29 12.86 -8.43
CA THR A 121 -7.95 11.62 -7.70
C THR A 121 -8.70 10.40 -8.24
N GLU A 122 -9.95 10.57 -8.68
CA GLU A 122 -10.75 9.53 -9.31
C GLU A 122 -10.11 9.04 -10.62
N THR A 123 -9.57 9.96 -11.41
CA THR A 123 -8.85 9.64 -12.65
C THR A 123 -7.55 8.91 -12.34
N LEU A 124 -6.81 9.37 -11.32
CA LEU A 124 -5.62 8.68 -10.83
C LEU A 124 -5.92 7.24 -10.40
N MET A 125 -7.01 7.04 -9.64
CA MET A 125 -7.46 5.71 -9.21
C MET A 125 -7.82 4.81 -10.40
N ARG A 126 -8.56 5.34 -11.39
CA ARG A 126 -8.93 4.59 -12.60
C ARG A 126 -7.71 4.19 -13.44
N LEU A 127 -6.79 5.12 -13.67
CA LEU A 127 -5.55 4.86 -14.39
C LEU A 127 -4.65 3.89 -13.61
N GLY A 128 -4.57 4.03 -12.28
CA GLY A 128 -3.80 3.16 -11.41
C GLY A 128 -4.33 1.73 -11.41
N ALA A 129 -5.65 1.55 -11.40
CA ALA A 129 -6.26 0.23 -11.57
C ALA A 129 -5.89 -0.38 -12.93
N ALA A 130 -6.01 0.37 -14.03
CA ALA A 130 -5.63 -0.09 -15.37
C ALA A 130 -4.14 -0.48 -15.45
N MET A 131 -3.24 0.31 -14.85
CA MET A 131 -1.81 -0.03 -14.77
C MET A 131 -1.54 -1.27 -13.92
N GLY A 132 -2.27 -1.43 -12.81
CA GLY A 132 -2.24 -2.63 -11.99
C GLY A 132 -2.61 -3.87 -12.80
N TRP A 133 -3.68 -3.82 -13.59
CA TRP A 133 -4.08 -4.90 -14.49
C TRP A 133 -3.07 -5.18 -15.60
N GLU A 134 -2.42 -4.14 -16.16
CA GLU A 134 -1.41 -4.32 -17.22
C GLU A 134 -0.19 -5.12 -16.72
N PHE A 135 0.23 -4.92 -15.47
CA PHE A 135 1.50 -5.46 -14.96
C PHE A 135 1.38 -6.48 -13.83
N VAL A 136 0.20 -6.64 -13.25
CA VAL A 136 -0.15 -7.76 -12.35
C VAL A 136 -1.15 -8.62 -13.10
N PRO A 137 -0.72 -9.73 -13.71
CA PRO A 137 -1.65 -10.73 -14.18
C PRO A 137 -2.55 -11.14 -13.00
N ALA A 138 -3.84 -11.32 -13.24
CA ALA A 138 -4.74 -11.89 -12.25
C ALA A 138 -4.02 -13.07 -11.58
N LEU A 139 -3.91 -13.03 -10.24
CA LEU A 139 -3.42 -14.15 -9.44
C LEU A 139 -4.26 -15.37 -9.81
N THR A 140 -3.80 -16.15 -10.79
CA THR A 140 -4.32 -17.48 -11.08
C THR A 140 -3.75 -18.43 -10.04
N CYS A 141 -4.10 -18.21 -8.77
CA CYS A 141 -4.19 -19.31 -7.82
C CYS A 141 -5.54 -19.99 -8.10
N VAL A 142 -5.57 -20.78 -9.16
CA VAL A 142 -6.57 -21.84 -9.31
C VAL A 142 -6.21 -22.87 -8.24
N THR A 143 -6.84 -22.77 -7.08
CA THR A 143 -7.06 -23.96 -6.25
C THR A 143 -8.24 -24.68 -6.91
N PRO A 144 -8.07 -25.88 -7.49
CA PRO A 144 -9.21 -26.62 -7.99
C PRO A 144 -10.01 -27.11 -6.78
N GLY A 145 -11.25 -26.62 -6.62
CA GLY A 145 -12.22 -27.29 -5.75
C GLY A 145 -12.83 -26.50 -4.59
N VAL A 146 -12.99 -25.18 -4.68
CA VAL A 146 -13.98 -24.48 -3.83
C VAL A 146 -14.85 -23.59 -4.70
N THR A 147 -16.02 -24.15 -5.03
CA THR A 147 -17.12 -23.51 -5.75
C THR A 147 -17.72 -22.35 -4.96
N ASP A 148 -18.01 -21.27 -5.70
CA ASP A 148 -19.23 -20.46 -5.60
C ASP A 148 -19.66 -19.98 -4.22
N ALA A 149 -19.08 -18.86 -3.75
CA ALA A 149 -19.83 -17.81 -3.06
C ALA A 149 -18.98 -16.55 -2.86
N SER A 150 -19.50 -15.42 -3.35
CA SER A 150 -19.06 -14.04 -3.09
C SER A 150 -17.70 -13.61 -3.66
N HIS A 151 -17.70 -13.10 -4.89
CA HIS A 151 -16.88 -11.95 -5.33
C HIS A 151 -17.42 -11.45 -6.70
N GLN A 152 -18.72 -11.13 -6.74
CA GLN A 152 -19.27 -10.28 -7.80
C GLN A 152 -18.93 -8.82 -7.45
N ASP A 153 -17.86 -8.30 -8.06
CA ASP A 153 -17.72 -6.89 -8.51
C ASP A 153 -16.27 -6.55 -8.91
N VAL A 154 -15.60 -7.44 -9.63
CA VAL A 154 -14.35 -7.10 -10.32
C VAL A 154 -14.55 -7.39 -11.80
N THR A 155 -15.30 -6.50 -12.47
CA THR A 155 -15.37 -6.49 -13.93
C THR A 155 -13.96 -6.44 -14.50
N ALA A 156 -13.53 -7.54 -15.12
CA ALA A 156 -12.44 -7.53 -16.08
C ALA A 156 -12.65 -6.32 -17.01
N MET A 157 -11.61 -5.51 -17.19
CA MET A 157 -11.70 -4.24 -17.90
C MET A 157 -12.21 -4.51 -19.32
N ALA A 158 -13.45 -4.08 -19.60
CA ALA A 158 -14.10 -4.38 -20.87
C ALA A 158 -13.27 -3.84 -22.05
N PRO A 159 -13.11 -4.61 -23.15
CA PRO A 159 -12.40 -4.16 -24.34
C PRO A 159 -13.00 -2.83 -24.82
N GLY A 160 -12.18 -1.78 -24.91
CA GLY A 160 -12.62 -0.43 -25.27
C GLY A 160 -12.65 0.60 -24.13
N ARG A 161 -12.30 0.25 -22.88
CA ARG A 161 -12.01 1.23 -21.81
C ARG A 161 -10.52 1.61 -21.66
N ASP A 162 -9.64 0.88 -22.34
CA ASP A 162 -8.18 1.10 -22.30
C ASP A 162 -7.70 2.34 -23.07
N TRP A 163 -8.52 2.92 -23.97
CA TRP A 163 -8.06 4.01 -24.83
C TRP A 163 -7.61 5.22 -24.03
N LEU A 164 -8.36 5.59 -22.98
CA LEU A 164 -8.01 6.73 -22.12
C LEU A 164 -6.71 6.46 -21.36
N TYR A 165 -6.52 5.22 -20.90
CA TYR A 165 -5.28 4.79 -20.24
C TYR A 165 -4.08 4.90 -21.17
N ARG A 166 -4.20 4.36 -22.39
CA ARG A 166 -3.12 4.41 -23.40
C ARG A 166 -2.87 5.81 -23.94
N GLN A 167 -3.90 6.66 -23.99
CA GLN A 167 -3.76 8.05 -24.42
C GLN A 167 -3.10 8.92 -23.33
N ALA A 168 -3.50 8.74 -22.07
CA ALA A 168 -2.94 9.49 -20.95
C ALA A 168 -1.49 9.08 -20.67
N LEU A 169 -1.16 7.80 -20.86
CA LEU A 169 0.13 7.22 -20.52
C LEU A 169 0.72 6.48 -21.74
N PRO A 170 1.15 7.18 -22.81
CA PRO A 170 1.51 6.53 -24.08
C PRO A 170 2.79 5.69 -24.04
N ASP A 171 3.78 6.03 -23.20
CA ASP A 171 5.09 5.38 -23.18
C ASP A 171 5.08 4.10 -22.32
N TRP A 172 5.03 2.94 -22.98
CA TRP A 172 5.02 1.64 -22.30
C TRP A 172 6.27 1.40 -21.44
N ARG A 173 7.46 1.82 -21.90
CA ARG A 173 8.71 1.59 -21.14
C ARG A 173 8.70 2.38 -19.85
N ARG A 174 8.24 3.63 -19.92
CA ARG A 174 8.09 4.48 -18.72
C ARG A 174 7.01 3.94 -17.78
N ARG A 175 5.87 3.47 -18.30
CA ARG A 175 4.84 2.81 -17.47
C ARG A 175 5.42 1.61 -16.71
N ARG A 176 6.12 0.73 -17.42
CA ARG A 176 6.76 -0.46 -16.83
C ARG A 176 7.79 -0.09 -15.77
N PHE A 177 8.66 0.87 -16.06
CA PHE A 177 9.67 1.35 -15.11
C PHE A 177 9.03 1.91 -13.83
N CYS A 178 8.04 2.80 -13.95
CA CYS A 178 7.36 3.39 -12.79
C CYS A 178 6.65 2.32 -11.97
N PHE A 179 6.01 1.35 -12.63
CA PHE A 179 5.36 0.24 -11.95
C PHE A 179 6.36 -0.65 -11.20
N ASP A 180 7.43 -1.09 -11.87
CA ASP A 180 8.47 -1.95 -11.28
C ASP A 180 9.18 -1.24 -10.12
N LEU A 181 9.45 0.06 -10.24
CA LEU A 181 10.02 0.86 -9.14
C LEU A 181 9.09 0.86 -7.92
N MET A 182 7.79 1.11 -8.14
CA MET A 182 6.82 1.21 -7.05
C MET A 182 6.43 -0.13 -6.45
N ARG A 183 6.62 -1.22 -7.20
CA ARG A 183 6.42 -2.58 -6.73
C ARG A 183 7.63 -3.10 -5.94
N ALA A 184 8.83 -2.93 -6.48
CA ALA A 184 10.04 -3.53 -5.92
C ALA A 184 10.58 -2.76 -4.71
N ASP A 185 10.45 -1.43 -4.70
CA ASP A 185 11.03 -0.59 -3.65
C ASP A 185 9.97 -0.13 -2.64
N ARG A 186 9.78 -0.95 -1.61
CA ARG A 186 8.88 -0.64 -0.49
C ARG A 186 9.40 0.49 0.40
N ARG A 187 10.64 0.99 0.24
CA ARG A 187 11.15 2.15 0.99
C ARG A 187 10.64 3.47 0.41
N GLN A 188 9.92 3.42 -0.70
CA GLN A 188 9.38 4.63 -1.28
C GLN A 188 8.11 5.05 -0.51
N PRO A 189 7.99 6.33 -0.13
CA PRO A 189 6.80 6.84 0.57
C PRO A 189 5.56 6.78 -0.32
N SER A 190 4.44 6.32 0.25
CA SER A 190 3.15 6.23 -0.43
C SER A 190 2.12 7.12 0.27
N PRO A 191 1.60 8.19 -0.36
CA PRO A 191 0.50 8.97 0.21
C PRO A 191 -0.76 8.12 0.43
N LEU A 192 -1.64 8.60 1.30
CA LEU A 192 -2.98 8.05 1.45
C LEU A 192 -3.92 8.62 0.39
N ILE A 193 -4.93 7.84 -0.01
CA ILE A 193 -6.14 8.32 -0.67
C ILE A 193 -7.21 8.47 0.41
N VAL A 194 -7.80 9.64 0.52
CA VAL A 194 -8.84 9.98 1.50
C VAL A 194 -10.18 10.14 0.77
N ARG A 195 -11.23 9.49 1.27
CA ARG A 195 -12.60 9.68 0.82
C ARG A 195 -13.23 10.77 1.69
N LEU A 196 -13.64 11.86 1.05
CA LEU A 196 -14.31 12.98 1.69
C LEU A 196 -15.78 12.65 1.99
N ASP A 197 -16.39 13.38 2.93
CA ASP A 197 -17.80 13.20 3.30
C ASP A 197 -18.75 13.47 2.12
N GLY A 198 -18.36 14.36 1.21
CA GLY A 198 -19.08 14.64 -0.04
C GLY A 198 -18.96 13.56 -1.12
N GLY A 199 -18.28 12.44 -0.85
CA GLY A 199 -18.13 11.31 -1.77
C GLY A 199 -16.98 11.41 -2.78
N GLY A 200 -16.26 12.53 -2.81
CA GLY A 200 -15.04 12.71 -3.61
C GLY A 200 -13.78 12.12 -2.96
N TYR A 201 -12.68 12.09 -3.70
CA TYR A 201 -11.39 11.58 -3.21
C TYR A 201 -10.27 12.61 -3.29
N GLU A 202 -9.37 12.59 -2.31
CA GLU A 202 -8.18 13.44 -2.27
C GLU A 202 -6.91 12.65 -1.91
N VAL A 203 -5.76 13.22 -2.27
CA VAL A 203 -4.44 12.71 -1.87
C VAL A 203 -4.06 13.32 -0.53
N GLY A 204 -3.93 12.48 0.49
CA GLY A 204 -3.66 12.88 1.87
C GLY A 204 -2.18 12.94 2.24
N ALA A 205 -1.94 12.83 3.54
CA ALA A 205 -0.61 12.73 4.11
C ALA A 205 0.07 11.41 3.71
N THR A 206 1.39 11.37 3.81
CA THR A 206 2.15 10.13 3.77
C THR A 206 2.26 9.65 5.22
N PRO A 207 1.81 8.42 5.55
CA PRO A 207 2.00 7.91 6.90
C PRO A 207 3.51 7.78 7.19
N PRO A 208 3.92 7.65 8.46
CA PRO A 208 5.33 7.37 8.76
C PRO A 208 5.80 6.08 8.09
N ALA A 209 7.11 5.86 8.07
CA ALA A 209 7.64 4.55 7.65
C ALA A 209 7.35 3.52 8.74
N GLY A 210 7.17 2.26 8.31
CA GLY A 210 7.16 1.12 9.23
C GLY A 210 8.51 0.92 9.93
N PRO A 211 8.58 -0.04 10.87
CA PRO A 211 9.78 -0.31 11.67
C PRO A 211 11.02 -0.69 10.86
N ASP A 212 10.85 -1.20 9.66
CA ASP A 212 11.91 -1.56 8.71
C ASP A 212 12.25 -0.42 7.72
N GLY A 213 11.66 0.75 7.91
CA GLY A 213 11.80 1.89 7.01
C GLY A 213 11.00 1.76 5.72
N THR A 214 9.99 0.87 5.67
CA THR A 214 9.19 0.63 4.47
C THR A 214 7.74 1.09 4.62
N TRP A 215 7.10 1.35 3.48
CA TRP A 215 5.68 1.61 3.36
C TRP A 215 5.01 0.42 2.70
N THR A 216 3.94 -0.05 3.32
CA THR A 216 3.11 -1.10 2.74
C THR A 216 2.26 -0.51 1.62
N ARG A 217 2.23 -1.21 0.48
CA ARG A 217 1.45 -0.84 -0.70
C ARG A 217 0.74 -2.07 -1.20
N SER A 218 -0.58 -1.99 -1.30
CA SER A 218 -1.38 -3.06 -1.83
C SER A 218 -1.36 -3.04 -3.37
N LEU A 219 -1.58 -4.21 -3.96
CA LEU A 219 -1.85 -4.30 -5.40
C LEU A 219 -3.32 -3.96 -5.67
N ARG A 220 -4.18 -4.14 -4.67
CA ARG A 220 -5.62 -3.87 -4.74
C ARG A 220 -6.02 -2.75 -3.79
N ALA A 221 -6.97 -1.92 -4.22
CA ALA A 221 -7.55 -0.92 -3.33
C ALA A 221 -8.35 -1.63 -2.22
N GLN A 222 -8.07 -1.30 -0.97
CA GLN A 222 -8.80 -1.79 0.21
C GLN A 222 -9.16 -0.58 1.06
N TRP A 223 -10.44 -0.42 1.40
CA TRP A 223 -10.96 0.65 2.25
C TRP A 223 -11.08 0.16 3.69
#